data_AF-A0A651GQM7-F1
#
_entry.id   AF-A0A651GQM7-F1
#
_cell.length_a   1.000
_cell.length_b   1.000
_cell.length_c   1.000
_cell.angle_alpha   90.00
_cell.angle_beta   90.00
_cell.angle_gamma   90.00
#
_symmetry.space_group_name_H-M   'P 1'
#
loop_
_entity.id
_entity.type
_entity.pdbx_description
1 polymer ?
#
loop_
_entity_poly.entity_id
_entity_poly.type
_entity_poly.pdbx_seq_one_letter_code
_entity_poly.pdbx_strand_id
1 'polypeptide(L)'
;MPFVEYDPDDRSEGGTPRPVPWDLRLGSIKGARQSLARLIRGHARGEIDAATLRTLTWAIGQLVGVWKVENDGAIEARIARLEAIAETVLKGGQP
;
A
#
# COMPACT_ATOMS: atom_id res chain seq x y z
N MET A 1 16.11 26.13 -8.75
CA MET A 1 15.83 24.68 -8.65
C MET A 1 16.35 24.02 -9.91
N PRO A 2 17.47 23.29 -9.90
CA PRO A 2 17.90 22.57 -11.09
C PRO A 2 16.90 21.44 -11.38
N PHE A 3 16.46 21.37 -12.63
CA PHE A 3 15.65 20.28 -13.16
C PHE A 3 16.58 19.07 -13.31
N VAL A 4 16.29 17.97 -12.61
CA VAL A 4 17.03 16.71 -12.77
C VAL A 4 16.55 16.09 -14.07
N GLU A 5 17.43 16.08 -15.08
CA GLU A 5 17.17 15.46 -16.38
C GLU A 5 17.05 13.94 -16.19
N TYR A 6 15.91 13.38 -16.60
CA TYR A 6 15.67 11.95 -16.55
C TYR A 6 16.54 11.28 -17.63
N ASP A 7 17.59 10.58 -17.20
CA ASP A 7 18.43 9.79 -18.08
C ASP A 7 17.83 8.37 -18.23
N PRO A 8 17.29 8.02 -19.42
CA PRO A 8 16.72 6.70 -19.67
C PRO A 8 17.77 5.57 -19.70
N ASP A 9 19.06 5.92 -19.80
CA ASP A 9 20.19 4.99 -19.72
C ASP A 9 20.84 4.96 -18.33
N ASP A 10 20.33 5.72 -17.35
CA ASP A 10 20.66 5.55 -15.94
C ASP A 10 20.03 4.25 -15.41
N ARG A 11 20.64 3.14 -15.83
CA ARG A 11 20.55 1.83 -15.21
C ARG A 11 21.32 1.86 -13.89
N SER A 12 21.17 2.89 -13.07
CA SER A 12 21.78 3.01 -11.74
C SER A 12 21.47 1.73 -10.98
N GLU A 13 22.49 0.89 -11.05
CA GLU A 13 22.67 -0.50 -10.69
C GLU A 13 21.41 -1.22 -10.21
N GLY A 14 21.03 -2.27 -10.93
CA GLY A 14 20.22 -3.37 -10.44
C GLY A 14 20.92 -4.12 -9.30
N GLY A 15 21.28 -3.41 -8.23
CA GLY A 15 21.73 -3.98 -6.99
C GLY A 15 20.57 -4.75 -6.37
N THR A 16 20.83 -5.99 -5.98
CA THR A 16 19.90 -6.77 -5.15
C THR A 16 19.46 -5.93 -3.95
N PRO A 17 18.14 -5.77 -3.71
CA PRO A 17 17.63 -4.99 -2.58
C PRO A 17 18.31 -5.44 -1.30
N ARG A 18 18.91 -4.50 -0.56
CA ARG A 18 19.53 -4.83 0.73
C ARG A 18 18.46 -4.83 1.81
N PRO A 19 18.60 -5.68 2.83
CA PRO A 19 17.70 -5.63 3.97
C PRO A 19 17.78 -4.25 4.64
N VAL A 20 16.62 -3.69 4.96
CA VAL A 20 16.53 -2.46 5.73
C VAL A 20 16.91 -2.73 7.19
N PRO A 21 17.55 -1.79 7.90
CA PRO A 21 18.05 -2.03 9.26
C PRO A 21 16.96 -2.00 10.34
N TRP A 22 15.68 -2.07 9.95
CA TRP A 22 14.53 -1.93 10.84
C TRP A 22 13.31 -2.68 10.31
N ASP A 23 12.42 -3.09 11.20
CA ASP A 23 11.25 -3.89 10.82
C ASP A 23 10.21 -3.10 10.03
N LEU A 24 9.81 -3.66 8.89
CA LEU A 24 8.68 -3.20 8.10
C LEU A 24 7.37 -3.62 8.78
N ARG A 25 6.51 -2.65 9.08
CA ARG A 25 5.21 -2.87 9.72
C ARG A 25 4.13 -3.11 8.67
N LEU A 26 4.16 -4.25 7.99
CA LEU A 26 3.28 -4.52 6.84
C LEU A 26 1.96 -5.22 7.19
N GLY A 27 1.61 -5.37 8.48
CA GLY A 27 0.37 -6.05 8.89
C GLY A 27 -0.91 -5.19 8.81
N SER A 28 -0.83 -3.92 8.41
CA SER A 28 -1.99 -3.03 8.26
C SER A 28 -1.69 -1.85 7.36
N ILE A 29 -2.73 -1.20 6.80
CA ILE A 29 -2.60 0.04 6.01
C ILE A 29 -1.84 1.13 6.80
N LYS A 30 -2.15 1.28 8.10
CA LYS A 30 -1.48 2.24 8.97
C LYS A 30 0.01 1.93 9.11
N GLY A 31 0.35 0.67 9.34
CA GLY A 31 1.74 0.22 9.45
C GLY A 31 2.51 0.37 8.13
N ALA A 32 1.89 0.02 7.00
CA ALA A 32 2.50 0.11 5.68
C ALA A 32 2.86 1.57 5.36
N ARG A 33 1.96 2.52 5.65
CA ARG A 33 2.22 3.96 5.53
C ARG A 33 3.35 4.45 6.45
N GLN A 34 3.41 3.96 7.69
CA GLN A 34 4.54 4.27 8.60
C GLN A 34 5.87 3.72 8.07
N SER A 35 5.83 2.54 7.46
CA SER A 35 7.00 1.89 6.85
C SER A 35 7.48 2.68 5.63
N LEU A 36 6.57 3.11 4.76
CA LEU A 36 6.90 3.97 3.63
C LEU A 36 7.55 5.29 4.07
N ALA A 37 6.99 5.95 5.09
CA ALA A 37 7.57 7.17 5.65
C ALA A 37 8.97 6.93 6.26
N ARG A 38 9.21 5.74 6.83
CA ARG A 38 10.54 5.33 7.30
C ARG A 38 11.50 5.06 6.16
N LEU A 39 11.07 4.46 5.05
CA LEU A 39 11.92 4.27 3.85
C LEU A 39 12.41 5.61 3.31
N ILE A 40 11.50 6.57 3.11
CA ILE A 40 11.85 7.90 2.59
C ILE A 40 12.89 8.58 3.49
N ARG A 41 12.69 8.52 4.81
CA ARG A 41 13.65 9.09 5.78
C ARG A 41 14.96 8.31 5.85
N GLY A 42 14.92 6.98 5.75
CA GLY A 42 16.12 6.14 5.70
C GLY A 42 16.98 6.49 4.50
N HIS A 43 16.36 6.72 3.35
CA HIS A 43 17.08 7.11 2.13
C HIS A 43 17.69 8.51 2.28
N ALA A 44 16.94 9.47 2.80
CA ALA A 44 17.44 10.82 3.05
C ALA A 44 18.62 10.86 4.06
N ARG A 45 18.72 9.86 4.94
CA ARG A 45 19.83 9.69 5.89
C ARG A 45 20.99 8.85 5.34
N GLY A 46 20.89 8.33 4.12
CA GLY A 46 21.88 7.43 3.53
C GLY A 46 21.89 6.01 4.13
N GLU A 47 20.86 5.64 4.90
CA GLU A 47 20.74 4.30 5.51
C GLU A 47 20.33 3.23 4.48
N ILE A 48 19.68 3.64 3.39
CA ILE A 48 19.24 2.75 2.31
C ILE A 48 19.55 3.37 0.95
N ASP A 49 19.90 2.54 -0.02
CA ASP A 49 20.16 2.97 -1.40
C ASP A 49 18.87 3.23 -2.19
N ALA A 50 19.02 3.94 -3.32
CA ALA A 50 17.89 4.29 -4.18
C ALA A 50 17.20 3.04 -4.78
N ALA A 51 17.96 1.98 -5.06
CA ALA A 51 17.42 0.71 -5.55
C ALA A 51 16.47 0.09 -4.52
N THR A 52 16.90 -0.05 -3.26
CA THR A 52 16.10 -0.59 -2.16
C THR A 52 14.86 0.27 -1.91
N LEU A 53 14.99 1.60 -1.92
CA LEU A 53 13.84 2.51 -1.80
C LEU A 53 12.81 2.27 -2.91
N ARG A 54 13.24 2.21 -4.18
CA ARG A 54 12.36 2.00 -5.33
C ARG A 54 11.62 0.67 -5.23
N THR A 55 12.35 -0.43 -4.98
CA THR A 55 11.77 -1.77 -4.88
C THR A 55 10.76 -1.87 -3.74
N LEU A 56 11.10 -1.39 -2.54
CA LEU A 56 10.21 -1.49 -1.39
C LEU A 56 9.00 -0.57 -1.50
N THR A 57 9.15 0.61 -2.11
CA THR A 57 8.02 1.50 -2.40
C THR A 57 7.03 0.83 -3.34
N TRP A 58 7.52 0.20 -4.40
CA TRP A 58 6.67 -0.56 -5.32
C TRP A 58 5.95 -1.72 -4.61
N ALA A 59 6.67 -2.53 -3.84
CA ALA A 59 6.10 -3.67 -3.11
C ALA A 59 5.01 -3.25 -2.11
N ILE A 60 5.25 -2.17 -1.36
CA ILE A 60 4.24 -1.59 -0.45
C ILE A 60 3.02 -1.08 -1.24
N GLY A 61 3.24 -0.47 -2.41
CA GLY A 61 2.17 -0.03 -3.30
C GLY A 61 1.27 -1.19 -3.76
N GLN A 62 1.86 -2.32 -4.16
CA GLN A 62 1.12 -3.52 -4.53
C GLN A 62 0.30 -4.07 -3.35
N LEU A 63 0.90 -4.17 -2.16
CA LEU A 63 0.22 -4.63 -0.95
C LEU A 63 -1.00 -3.76 -0.61
N VAL A 64 -0.85 -2.44 -0.66
CA VAL A 64 -1.95 -1.50 -0.41
C VAL A 64 -3.04 -1.62 -1.48
N GLY A 65 -2.67 -1.85 -2.73
CA GLY A 65 -3.61 -2.12 -3.82
C GLY A 65 -4.47 -3.36 -3.56
N VAL A 66 -3.84 -4.47 -3.13
CA VAL A 66 -4.55 -5.71 -2.78
C VAL A 66 -5.54 -5.47 -1.63
N TRP A 67 -5.10 -4.82 -0.55
CA TRP A 67 -6.00 -4.52 0.58
C TRP A 67 -7.15 -3.61 0.22
N LYS A 68 -6.97 -2.71 -0.76
CA LYS A 68 -8.09 -1.89 -1.24
C LYS A 68 -9.14 -2.78 -1.90
N VAL A 69 -8.73 -3.66 -2.81
CA VAL A 69 -9.64 -4.60 -3.50
C VAL A 69 -10.36 -5.52 -2.50
N GLU A 70 -9.65 -6.07 -1.52
CA GLU A 70 -10.24 -6.92 -0.48
C GLU A 70 -11.25 -6.17 0.39
N ASN A 71 -10.93 -4.93 0.80
CA ASN A 71 -11.85 -4.11 1.59
C ASN A 71 -13.08 -3.70 0.78
N ASP A 72 -12.90 -3.34 -0.49
CA ASP A 72 -14.01 -2.98 -1.37
C ASP A 72 -14.99 -4.16 -1.50
N GLY A 73 -14.47 -5.38 -1.71
CA GLY A 73 -15.31 -6.60 -1.74
C GLY A 73 -15.99 -6.91 -0.40
N ALA A 74 -15.32 -6.68 0.73
CA ALA A 74 -15.92 -6.85 2.05
C ALA A 74 -17.05 -5.83 2.33
N ILE A 75 -16.89 -4.59 1.84
CA ILE A 75 -17.89 -3.54 1.92
C ILE A 75 -19.10 -3.89 1.06
N GLU A 76 -18.89 -4.32 -0.19
CA GLU A 76 -19.97 -4.75 -1.10
C GLU A 76 -20.77 -5.92 -0.50
N ALA A 77 -20.10 -6.94 0.04
CA ALA A 77 -20.77 -8.06 0.70
C ALA A 77 -21.61 -7.61 1.92
N ARG A 78 -21.12 -6.61 2.67
CA ARG A 78 -21.86 -6.05 3.80
C ARG A 78 -23.06 -5.23 3.36
N ILE A 79 -22.95 -4.47 2.27
CA ILE A 79 -24.08 -3.73 1.67
C ILE A 79 -25.15 -4.70 1.21
N ALA A 80 -24.79 -5.73 0.42
CA ALA A 80 -25.74 -6.75 -0.05
C ALA A 80 -26.48 -7.44 1.10
N ARG A 81 -25.78 -7.71 2.22
CA ARG A 81 -26.40 -8.26 3.42
C ARG A 81 -27.40 -7.30 4.07
N LEU A 82 -27.06 -6.02 4.15
CA LEU A 82 -27.94 -4.99 4.70
C LEU A 82 -29.16 -4.76 3.81
N GLU A 83 -29.00 -4.80 2.48
CA GLU A 83 -30.10 -4.71 1.51
C GLU A 83 -31.06 -5.90 1.63
N ALA A 84 -30.53 -7.13 1.75
CA ALA A 84 -31.37 -8.32 1.97
C ALA A 84 -32.17 -8.25 3.28
N ILE A 85 -31.56 -7.71 4.35
CA ILE A 85 -32.25 -7.46 5.63
C ILE A 85 -33.32 -6.38 5.45
N ALA A 86 -33.00 -5.27 4.78
CA ALA A 86 -33.97 -4.21 4.53
C ALA A 86 -35.15 -4.70 3.69
N GLU A 87 -34.91 -5.52 2.67
CA GLU A 87 -35.96 -6.09 1.82
C GLU A 87 -36.87 -7.06 2.59
N THR A 88 -36.31 -7.89 3.48
CA THR A 88 -37.10 -8.78 4.35
C THR A 88 -37.91 -8.00 5.39
N VAL A 89 -37.38 -6.91 5.94
CA VAL A 89 -38.13 -6.04 6.86
C VAL A 89 -39.23 -5.27 6.13
N LEU A 90 -38.98 -4.78 4.92
CA LEU A 90 -39.97 -4.07 4.11
C LEU A 90 -41.07 -4.99 3.56
N LYS A 91 -40.75 -6.24 3.23
CA LYS A 91 -41.73 -7.25 2.79
C LYS A 91 -42.45 -7.96 3.94
N GLY A 92 -41.85 -8.01 5.14
CA GLY A 92 -42.41 -8.61 6.35
C GLY A 92 -43.16 -7.64 7.27
N GLY A 93 -43.23 -6.36 6.89
CA GLY A 93 -43.97 -5.32 7.62
C GLY A 93 -45.47 -5.30 7.32
N GLN A 94 -46.17 -6.38 7.63
CA GLN A 94 -47.62 -6.35 7.89
C GLN A 94 -47.92 -7.24 9.10
N PRO A 95 -48.29 -6.69 10.26
CA PRO A 95 -49.43 -7.19 10.99
C PRO A 95 -50.74 -6.85 10.28
#